data_AF-A0A285P1A7-F1
#
_entry.id   AF-A0A285P1A7-F1
#
_cell.length_a   1.000
_cell.length_b   1.000
_cell.length_c   1.000
_cell.angle_alpha   90.00
_cell.angle_beta   90.00
_cell.angle_gamma   90.00
#
_symmetry.space_group_name_H-M   'P 1'
#
loop_
_entity.id
_entity.type
_entity.pdbx_description
1 polymer ?
#
loop_
_entity_poly.entity_id
_entity_poly.type
_entity_poly.pdbx_seq_one_letter_code
_entity_poly.pdbx_strand_id
1 'polypeptide(L)' 'MSQKIVLSLKEIKPAYTQAKLERLQKGYPLKFKRTRPREKFKKRELVKFLLNITPPAEDILSGRAFSKLFTSNS' A
#
# COMPACT_ATOMS: atom_id res chain seq x y z
N MET A 1 -10.49 -3.66 -19.34
CA MET A 1 -11.43 -4.42 -18.49
C MET A 1 -10.99 -4.28 -17.04
N SER A 2 -11.60 -3.37 -16.28
CA SER A 2 -11.29 -3.18 -14.85
C SER A 2 -11.97 -4.29 -14.05
N GLN A 3 -11.19 -5.18 -13.43
CA GLN A 3 -11.75 -6.16 -12.50
C GLN A 3 -12.11 -5.43 -11.20
N LYS A 4 -13.41 -5.29 -10.92
CA LYS A 4 -13.91 -4.84 -9.62
C LYS A 4 -13.54 -5.90 -8.58
N ILE A 5 -12.51 -5.64 -7.78
CA ILE A 5 -12.16 -6.49 -6.63
C ILE A 5 -13.09 -6.08 -5.49
N VAL A 6 -14.21 -6.79 -5.35
CA VAL A 6 -15.11 -6.69 -4.18
C VAL A 6 -14.76 -7.85 -3.27
N LEU A 7 -13.81 -7.66 -2.35
CA LEU A 7 -13.55 -8.64 -1.29
C LEU A 7 -14.23 -8.17 -0.01
N SER A 8 -15.13 -9.00 0.55
CA SER A 8 -15.67 -8.73 1.89
C SER A 8 -14.52 -8.81 2.90
N LEU A 9 -14.49 -7.93 3.92
CA LEU A 9 -13.39 -7.89 4.90
C LEU A 9 -13.14 -9.24 5.60
N LYS A 10 -14.19 -10.08 5.71
CA LYS A 10 -14.12 -11.43 6.29
C LYS A 10 -13.41 -12.42 5.37
N GLU A 11 -13.52 -12.24 4.05
CA GLU A 11 -12.99 -13.16 3.03
C GLU A 11 -11.52 -12.90 2.67
N ILE A 12 -10.97 -11.74 3.01
CA ILE A 12 -9.58 -11.38 2.67
C ILE A 12 -8.56 -12.36 3.25
N LYS A 13 -8.71 -12.72 4.53
CA LYS A 13 -7.82 -13.66 5.23
C LYS A 13 -7.84 -15.08 4.62
N PRO A 14 -9.01 -15.72 4.44
CA PRO A 14 -9.07 -17.05 3.84
C PRO A 14 -8.57 -17.04 2.40
N ALA A 15 -8.94 -16.04 1.58
CA ALA A 15 -8.45 -15.93 0.21
C ALA A 15 -6.92 -15.80 0.13
N TYR A 16 -6.32 -14.99 1.01
CA TYR A 16 -4.86 -14.88 1.10
C TYR A 16 -4.20 -16.21 1.47
N THR A 17 -4.77 -16.92 2.45
CA THR A 17 -4.24 -18.20 2.92
C THR A 17 -4.29 -19.26 1.82
N GLN A 18 -5.40 -19.34 1.10
CA GLN A 18 -5.58 -20.26 -0.02
C GLN A 18 -4.60 -19.97 -1.15
N ALA A 19 -4.47 -18.70 -1.56
CA ALA A 19 -3.50 -18.30 -2.57
C ALA A 19 -2.05 -18.59 -2.15
N LYS A 20 -1.74 -18.51 -0.84
CA LYS A 20 -0.42 -18.88 -0.31
C LYS A 20 -0.17 -20.39 -0.40
N LEU A 21 -1.15 -21.22 -0.06
CA LEU A 21 -1.05 -22.69 -0.16
C LEU A 21 -0.86 -23.14 -1.62
N GLU A 22 -1.63 -22.58 -2.56
CA GLU A 22 -1.47 -22.87 -3.99
C GLU A 22 -0.07 -22.52 -4.49
N ARG A 23 0.51 -21.41 -4.02
CA ARG A 23 1.88 -21.03 -4.38
C ARG A 23 2.92 -22.02 -3.88
N LEU A 24 2.73 -22.53 -2.66
CA LEU A 24 3.61 -23.54 -2.08
C LEU A 24 3.54 -24.86 -2.86
N GLN A 25 2.33 -25.31 -3.21
CA GLN A 25 2.13 -26.50 -4.02
C GLN A 25 2.79 -26.40 -5.40
N LYS A 26 2.76 -25.20 -6.00
CA LYS A 26 3.41 -24.92 -7.30
C LYS A 26 4.92 -24.66 -7.21
N GLY A 27 5.51 -24.71 -6.01
CA GLY A 27 6.95 -24.50 -5.79
C GLY A 27 7.41 -23.05 -6.02
N TYR A 28 6.50 -22.06 -5.99
CA TYR A 28 6.89 -20.67 -6.17
C TYR A 28 7.71 -20.16 -4.97
N PRO A 29 8.67 -19.25 -5.21
CA PRO A 29 9.47 -18.69 -4.14
C PRO A 29 8.59 -17.87 -3.17
N LEU A 30 8.75 -18.13 -1.86
CA LEU A 30 8.09 -17.38 -0.78
C LEU A 30 8.35 -15.88 -0.84
N LYS A 31 9.52 -15.49 -1.37
CA LYS A 31 9.91 -14.10 -1.62
C LYS A 31 10.35 -13.99 -3.06
N PHE A 32 9.55 -13.30 -3.87
CA PHE A 32 9.97 -12.91 -5.20
C PHE A 32 11.11 -11.89 -5.07
N LYS A 33 12.26 -12.22 -5.68
CA LYS A 33 13.30 -11.21 -5.90
C LYS A 33 12.69 -10.12 -6.78
N ARG A 34 13.04 -8.86 -6.50
CA ARG A 34 12.63 -7.77 -7.37
C ARG A 34 13.20 -8.03 -8.76
N THR A 35 12.35 -7.92 -9.78
CA THR A 35 12.77 -8.03 -11.19
C THR A 35 13.69 -6.89 -11.61
N ARG A 36 13.63 -5.75 -10.92
CA ARG A 36 14.49 -4.58 -11.18
C ARG A 36 15.05 -3.99 -9.87
N PRO A 37 16.32 -3.56 -9.86
CA PRO A 37 16.87 -2.81 -8.74
C PRO A 37 16.13 -1.48 -8.57
N ARG A 38 16.00 -0.99 -7.32
CA ARG A 38 15.44 0.34 -7.06
C ARG A 38 16.43 1.38 -7.56
N GLU A 39 16.02 2.20 -8.53
CA GLU A 39 16.81 3.36 -8.94
C GLU A 39 16.93 4.35 -7.77
N LYS A 40 18.17 4.66 -7.38
CA LYS A 40 18.47 5.56 -6.24
C LYS A 40 17.85 6.94 -6.44
N PHE A 41 17.87 7.46 -7.67
CA PHE A 41 17.29 8.76 -8.02
C PHE A 41 15.77 8.79 -7.77
N LYS A 42 15.03 7.85 -8.35
CA LYS A 42 13.56 7.74 -8.16
C LYS A 42 13.18 7.61 -6.70
N LYS A 43 13.95 6.85 -5.90
CA LYS A 43 13.72 6.75 -4.45
C LYS A 43 13.88 8.12 -3.77
N ARG A 44 14.93 8.87 -4.09
CA ARG A 44 15.20 10.19 -3.49
C ARG A 44 14.14 11.20 -3.88
N GLU A 45 13.75 11.24 -5.15
CA GLU A 45 12.68 12.14 -5.63
C GLU A 45 11.34 11.81 -4.99
N LEU A 46 10.99 10.53 -4.86
CA LEU A 46 9.79 10.12 -4.14
C LEU A 46 9.80 10.58 -2.68
N VAL A 47 10.93 10.43 -1.98
CA VAL A 47 11.06 10.87 -0.58
C VAL A 47 10.92 12.39 -0.47
N LYS A 48 11.57 13.16 -1.35
CA LYS A 48 11.40 14.63 -1.39
C LYS A 48 9.95 15.02 -1.62
N PHE A 49 9.31 14.41 -2.62
CA PHE A 49 7.91 14.65 -2.91
C PHE A 49 7.03 14.38 -1.70
N LEU A 50 7.22 13.23 -1.03
CA LEU A 50 6.49 12.89 0.18
C LEU A 50 6.71 13.94 1.27
N LEU A 51 7.95 14.31 1.57
CA LEU A 51 8.25 15.31 2.60
C LEU A 51 7.61 16.67 2.30
N ASN A 52 7.51 17.06 1.01
CA ASN A 52 6.87 18.32 0.61
C ASN A 52 5.36 18.32 0.83
N ILE A 53 4.69 17.18 0.64
CA ILE A 53 3.24 17.06 0.82
C ILE A 53 2.83 16.64 2.23
N THR A 54 3.77 16.17 3.04
CA THR A 54 3.49 15.64 4.38
C THR A 54 3.23 16.79 5.35
N PRO A 55 2.06 16.84 6.02
CA PRO A 55 1.77 17.87 7.00
C PRO A 55 2.68 17.75 8.23
N PRO A 56 2.72 18.79 9.09
CA PRO A 56 3.51 18.75 10.34
C PRO A 56 3.18 17.52 11.19
N ALA A 57 4.18 17.00 11.90
CA ALA A 57 4.02 15.79 12.71
C ALA A 57 2.89 15.94 13.75
N GLU A 58 2.77 17.10 14.37
CA GLU A 58 1.69 17.42 15.32
C GLU A 58 0.30 17.30 14.70
N ASP A 59 0.13 17.75 13.45
CA ASP A 59 -1.14 17.66 12.71
C ASP A 59 -1.48 16.23 12.27
N ILE A 60 -0.46 15.40 12.03
CA ILE A 60 -0.62 13.97 11.74
C ILE A 60 -1.05 13.22 13.01
N LEU A 61 -0.32 13.44 14.10
CA LEU A 61 -0.54 12.74 15.37
C LEU A 61 -1.88 13.13 16.02
N SER A 62 -2.30 14.38 15.87
CA SER A 62 -3.61 14.85 16.33
C SER A 62 -4.77 14.43 15.42
N GLY A 63 -4.50 13.84 14.25
CA GLY A 63 -5.51 13.48 13.26
C GLY A 63 -6.11 14.67 12.50
N ARG A 64 -5.73 15.90 12.83
CA ARG A 64 -6.26 17.14 12.23
C ARG A 64 -6.02 17.20 10.73
N ALA A 65 -4.88 16.73 10.26
CA ALA A 65 -4.56 16.62 8.83
C ALA A 65 -5.56 15.73 8.08
N PHE A 66 -5.97 14.62 8.69
CA PHE A 66 -6.94 13.69 8.11
C PHE A 66 -8.36 14.26 8.17
N SER A 67 -8.77 14.83 9.30
CA SER A 67 -10.11 15.43 9.45
C SER A 67 -10.38 16.53 8.41
N LYS A 68 -9.38 17.38 8.12
CA LYS A 68 -9.49 18.43 7.09
C LYS A 68 -9.81 17.89 5.69
N LEU A 69 -9.32 16.71 5.32
CA LEU A 69 -9.59 16.10 4.02
C LEU A 69 -11.05 15.68 3.83
N PHE A 70 -11.75 15.42 4.93
CA PHE A 70 -13.15 14.99 4.91
C PHE A 70 -14.13 16.15 5.08
N THR A 71 -13.72 17.24 5.74
CA THR A 71 -14.56 18.44 5.91
C THR A 71 -14.48 19.44 4.76
N SER A 72 -13.44 19.41 3.92
CA SER A 72 -13.34 20.28 2.74
C SER A 72 -14.14 19.78 1.52
N ASN A 73 -14.66 18.56 1.56
CA ASN A 73 -15.39 17.90 0.47
C ASN A 73 -16.90 17.75 0.76
N SER A 74 -17.38 18.37 1.84
CA SER A 74 -18.79 18.45 2.28
C SER A 74 -19.26 19.89 2.22
#